data_AF-A0A4R1KE41-F1
#
_entry.id   AF-A0A4R1KE41-F1
#
_cell.length_a   1.000
_cell.length_b   1.000
_cell.length_c   1.000
_cell.angle_alpha   90.00
_cell.angle_beta   90.00
_cell.angle_gamma   90.00
#
_symmetry.space_group_name_H-M   'P 1'
#
loop_
_entity.id
_entity.type
_entity.pdbx_description
1 polymer ?
#
loop_
_entity_poly.entity_id
_entity_poly.type
_entity_poly.pdbx_seq_one_letter_code
_entity_poly.pdbx_strand_id
1 'polypeptide(L)'
;MDRDTVKAKIDKHPCFCKDAHNKFARIHLPVAPACNIQCNYCNRKYDCSNESRPGVTSAILTPEHALEKVIMVKHSLKNLSVVGIAGPGDALANPEATFETLRLLKTYDRELIPCISTNGLALPDHLDEIAELKIGHVTVTMNAVDPDIGQKIYSWIHYNDRTYHGAEAARILMERQIEGIKGLVERGILVKINTVLIPGINENHVQEVAKKIKELGVFIHNIIPLMSRPEYGTKFSNDGVPEPTPELIGKVRFQCAEVMGGFDAVMQHCRQCRADAIGKLGQDWDFNSVEDEVREKSNLMKYQVINNRRYDFSVQLNSEWKVRTYDRSRHILVAVASDNHRMADISFKNARNFYVYEVSGWGAHLREIRTLDYDNSQACIKLSGHLKNVAELIGDCAVMVCTVVGRSAYDGMHAKGIAVDTRQAYKGIEEAAWEAGSRILSDTGCTMTA
;
A
#
# COMPACT_ATOMS: atom_id res chain seq x y z
N MET A 1 10.38 -21.18 -8.09
CA MET A 1 10.82 -19.81 -8.38
C MET A 1 12.33 -19.83 -8.49
N ASP A 2 12.93 -19.23 -9.52
CA ASP A 2 14.38 -19.14 -9.63
C ASP A 2 14.97 -18.16 -8.59
N ARG A 3 16.29 -18.23 -8.37
CA ARG A 3 16.99 -17.44 -7.34
C ARG A 3 16.98 -15.93 -7.62
N ASP A 4 17.01 -15.51 -8.88
CA ASP A 4 17.09 -14.09 -9.25
C ASP A 4 15.73 -13.40 -9.05
N THR A 5 14.64 -14.10 -9.37
CA THR A 5 13.27 -13.65 -9.11
C THR A 5 13.01 -13.48 -7.61
N VAL A 6 13.50 -14.40 -6.78
CA VAL A 6 13.38 -14.29 -5.31
C VAL A 6 14.20 -13.12 -4.79
N LYS A 7 15.44 -12.94 -5.28
CA LYS A 7 16.31 -11.83 -4.89
C LYS A 7 15.67 -10.47 -5.18
N ALA A 8 15.10 -10.29 -6.37
CA ALA A 8 14.42 -9.04 -6.74
C ALA A 8 13.17 -8.74 -5.89
N LYS A 9 12.53 -9.75 -5.30
CA LYS A 9 11.40 -9.55 -4.39
C LYS A 9 11.83 -9.12 -2.99
N ILE A 10 12.97 -9.60 -2.50
CA ILE A 10 13.38 -9.41 -1.10
C ILE A 10 14.44 -8.33 -0.87
N ASP A 11 15.18 -7.90 -1.89
CA ASP A 11 16.36 -7.02 -1.77
C ASP A 11 16.10 -5.68 -1.05
N LYS A 12 14.87 -5.16 -1.14
CA LYS A 12 14.42 -3.94 -0.48
C LYS A 12 13.63 -4.20 0.80
N HIS A 13 13.31 -5.45 1.13
CA HIS A 13 12.41 -5.77 2.25
C HIS A 13 13.19 -6.05 3.55
N PRO A 14 13.12 -5.18 4.60
CA PRO A 14 13.94 -5.31 5.82
C PRO A 14 13.74 -6.63 6.58
N CYS A 15 12.52 -7.18 6.56
CA CYS A 15 12.22 -8.44 7.23
C CYS A 15 12.67 -9.70 6.46
N PHE A 16 12.71 -9.66 5.12
CA PHE A 16 13.00 -10.84 4.28
C PHE A 16 14.44 -10.88 3.78
N CYS A 17 15.15 -9.74 3.77
CA CYS A 17 16.57 -9.67 3.43
C CYS A 17 17.36 -9.04 4.58
N LYS A 18 18.41 -9.76 5.02
CA LYS A 18 19.31 -9.27 6.08
C LYS A 18 19.99 -7.97 5.65
N ASP A 19 20.49 -7.86 4.42
CA ASP A 19 21.22 -6.67 3.95
C ASP A 19 20.33 -5.42 3.78
N ALA A 20 19.01 -5.61 3.68
CA ALA A 20 18.03 -4.53 3.57
C ALA A 20 17.78 -3.82 4.90
N HIS A 21 18.05 -4.48 6.04
CA HIS A 21 17.61 -4.04 7.38
C HIS A 21 18.09 -2.64 7.80
N ASN A 22 19.29 -2.25 7.36
CA ASN A 22 19.93 -0.97 7.68
C ASN A 22 19.75 0.09 6.58
N LYS A 23 19.23 -0.32 5.42
CA LYS A 23 19.12 0.52 4.21
C LYS A 23 17.71 1.05 4.05
N PHE A 24 16.72 0.17 4.20
CA PHE A 24 15.33 0.46 3.86
C PHE A 24 14.44 0.61 5.10
N ALA A 25 13.55 1.59 5.04
CA ALA A 25 12.54 1.82 6.07
C ALA A 25 11.23 1.09 5.73
N ARG A 26 10.49 0.75 6.78
CA ARG A 26 9.15 0.19 6.72
C ARG A 26 8.19 1.06 7.54
N ILE A 27 6.91 1.00 7.20
CA ILE A 27 5.82 1.56 8.00
C ILE A 27 4.76 0.50 8.24
N HIS A 28 4.24 0.41 9.46
CA HIS A 28 3.04 -0.37 9.75
C HIS A 28 1.83 0.55 9.94
N LEU A 29 0.68 0.14 9.41
CA LEU A 29 -0.55 0.91 9.38
C LEU A 29 -1.63 0.20 10.22
N PRO A 30 -2.04 0.79 11.37
CA PRO A 30 -3.02 0.18 12.27
C PRO A 30 -4.46 0.38 11.77
N VAL A 31 -4.83 -0.32 10.69
CA VAL A 31 -6.16 -0.25 10.04
C VAL A 31 -7.05 -1.45 10.34
N ALA A 32 -6.54 -2.47 11.04
CA ALA A 32 -7.21 -3.75 11.22
C ALA A 32 -7.50 -4.05 12.69
N PRO A 33 -8.50 -3.41 13.34
CA PRO A 33 -8.73 -3.54 14.78
C PRO A 33 -9.40 -4.86 15.21
N ALA A 34 -10.26 -5.45 14.39
CA ALA A 34 -10.92 -6.71 14.72
C ALA A 34 -9.96 -7.90 14.61
N CYS A 35 -10.24 -8.99 15.33
CA CYS A 35 -9.53 -10.26 15.16
C CYS A 35 -10.50 -11.41 15.42
N ASN A 36 -10.37 -12.46 14.62
CA ASN A 36 -11.27 -13.62 14.57
C ASN A 36 -10.77 -14.83 15.39
N ILE A 37 -9.68 -14.69 16.15
CA ILE A 37 -9.20 -15.70 17.10
C ILE A 37 -8.82 -15.07 18.44
N GLN A 38 -8.70 -15.88 19.50
CA GLN A 38 -8.10 -15.47 20.76
C GLN A 38 -6.94 -16.39 21.14
N CYS A 39 -5.72 -15.87 21.02
CA CYS A 39 -4.52 -16.54 21.53
C CYS A 39 -4.43 -16.36 23.05
N ASN A 40 -3.95 -17.38 23.76
CA ASN A 40 -3.75 -17.32 25.21
C ASN A 40 -2.59 -16.39 25.63
N TYR A 41 -1.71 -16.04 24.69
CA TYR A 41 -0.64 -15.05 24.86
C TYR A 41 -1.01 -13.64 24.40
N CYS A 42 -2.28 -13.38 24.07
CA CYS A 42 -2.75 -12.08 23.57
C CYS A 42 -3.69 -11.41 24.59
N ASN A 43 -3.60 -10.08 24.68
CA ASN A 43 -4.55 -9.24 25.38
C ASN A 43 -5.08 -8.17 24.40
N ARG A 44 -6.39 -8.18 24.16
CA ARG A 44 -7.06 -7.37 23.13
C ARG A 44 -7.10 -5.87 23.44
N LYS A 45 -6.64 -5.46 24.62
CA LYS A 45 -6.37 -4.05 24.93
C LYS A 45 -5.16 -3.51 24.18
N TYR A 46 -4.30 -4.38 23.65
CA TYR A 46 -3.06 -4.05 22.98
C TYR A 46 -3.04 -4.57 21.54
N ASP A 47 -2.08 -4.08 20.76
CA ASP A 47 -1.80 -4.53 19.41
C ASP A 47 -1.44 -6.02 19.38
N CYS A 48 -1.70 -6.65 18.23
CA CYS A 48 -1.55 -8.08 18.01
C CYS A 48 -0.15 -8.58 18.38
N SER A 49 -0.10 -9.49 19.35
CA SER A 49 1.16 -10.04 19.90
C SER A 49 1.93 -10.93 18.92
N ASN A 50 1.35 -11.25 17.76
CA ASN A 50 1.99 -12.02 16.69
C ASN A 50 3.03 -11.21 15.90
N GLU A 51 2.83 -9.89 15.80
CA GLU A 51 3.73 -8.98 15.07
C GLU A 51 4.23 -7.82 15.91
N SER A 52 3.55 -7.56 17.02
CA SER A 52 3.86 -6.47 17.93
C SER A 52 4.38 -6.95 19.28
N ARG A 53 5.21 -6.14 19.93
CA ARG A 53 5.49 -6.34 21.35
C ARG A 53 4.20 -6.13 22.16
N PRO A 54 3.94 -6.92 23.22
CA PRO A 54 2.78 -6.75 24.07
C PRO A 54 2.82 -5.39 24.79
N GLY A 55 1.64 -4.88 25.14
CA GLY A 55 1.53 -3.60 25.86
C GLY A 55 1.52 -2.36 24.95
N VAL A 56 1.68 -2.52 23.63
CA VAL A 56 1.61 -1.42 22.67
C VAL A 56 0.17 -1.17 22.27
N THR A 57 -0.24 0.10 22.18
CA THR A 57 -1.54 0.49 21.64
C THR A 57 -1.34 1.44 20.49
N SER A 58 -1.86 1.09 19.33
CA SER A 58 -1.86 1.96 18.16
C SER A 58 -3.19 2.70 18.02
N ALA A 59 -3.14 3.98 17.66
CA ALA A 59 -4.33 4.72 17.24
C ALA A 59 -4.85 4.12 15.93
N ILE A 60 -6.11 3.67 15.92
CA ILE A 60 -6.73 3.07 14.74
C ILE A 60 -6.89 4.12 13.65
N LEU A 61 -6.49 3.78 12.42
CA LEU A 61 -6.62 4.65 11.25
C LEU A 61 -7.70 4.12 10.32
N THR A 62 -8.40 5.05 9.66
CA THR A 62 -9.17 4.71 8.45
C THR A 62 -8.20 4.53 7.27
N PRO A 63 -8.61 3.86 6.18
CA PRO A 63 -7.77 3.74 4.98
C PRO A 63 -7.24 5.08 4.45
N GLU A 64 -8.04 6.14 4.51
CA GLU A 64 -7.67 7.48 4.04
C GLU A 64 -6.63 8.14 4.96
N HIS A 65 -6.79 8.00 6.28
CA HIS A 65 -5.78 8.50 7.23
C HIS A 65 -4.48 7.69 7.15
N ALA A 66 -4.57 6.39 6.88
CA ALA A 66 -3.41 5.54 6.66
C ALA A 66 -2.63 5.96 5.40
N LEU A 67 -3.34 6.27 4.30
CA LEU A 67 -2.76 6.87 3.10
C LEU A 67 -2.06 8.21 3.42
N GLU A 68 -2.73 9.11 4.13
CA GLU A 68 -2.16 10.40 4.53
C GLU A 68 -0.86 10.25 5.32
N LYS A 69 -0.85 9.30 6.26
CA LYS A 69 0.32 8.95 7.05
C LYS A 69 1.47 8.49 6.16
N VAL A 70 1.21 7.63 5.17
CA VAL A 70 2.25 7.21 4.22
C VAL A 70 2.76 8.36 3.37
N ILE A 71 1.88 9.25 2.91
CA ILE A 71 2.29 10.45 2.13
C ILE A 71 3.28 11.28 2.95
N MET A 72 2.93 11.60 4.20
CA MET A 72 3.82 12.36 5.10
C MET A 72 5.16 11.65 5.31
N VAL A 73 5.13 10.36 5.64
CA VAL A 73 6.35 9.58 5.92
C VAL A 73 7.22 9.43 4.68
N LYS A 74 6.66 9.21 3.49
CA LYS A 74 7.42 9.09 2.25
C LYS A 74 8.10 10.41 1.88
N HIS A 75 7.48 11.55 2.22
CA HIS A 75 8.11 12.86 2.04
C HIS A 75 9.32 13.05 2.96
N SER A 76 9.20 12.67 4.24
CA SER A 76 10.27 12.81 5.24
C SER A 76 11.35 11.71 5.17
N LEU A 77 10.98 10.48 4.79
CA LEU A 77 11.85 9.31 4.72
C LEU A 77 11.90 8.76 3.29
N LYS A 78 12.83 9.28 2.49
CA LYS A 78 13.00 8.87 1.07
C LYS A 78 13.37 7.40 0.89
N ASN A 79 13.91 6.74 1.92
CA ASN A 79 14.24 5.33 1.90
C ASN A 79 13.09 4.41 2.37
N LEU A 80 11.86 4.93 2.52
CA LEU A 80 10.67 4.12 2.76
C LEU A 80 10.35 3.25 1.53
N SER A 81 10.30 1.94 1.75
CA SER A 81 10.08 0.94 0.70
C SER A 81 8.93 -0.03 1.01
N VAL A 82 8.73 -0.40 2.27
CA VAL A 82 7.73 -1.41 2.67
C VAL A 82 6.60 -0.76 3.45
N VAL A 83 5.37 -1.13 3.11
CA VAL A 83 4.18 -0.77 3.88
C VAL A 83 3.47 -2.05 4.33
N GLY A 84 3.29 -2.19 5.65
CA GLY A 84 2.71 -3.37 6.27
C GLY A 84 1.39 -3.10 6.98
N ILE A 85 0.47 -4.05 6.93
CA ILE A 85 -0.72 -4.09 7.80
C ILE A 85 -0.57 -5.28 8.74
N ALA A 86 -0.40 -5.01 10.03
CA ALA A 86 -0.01 -6.01 11.04
C ALA A 86 -0.86 -5.98 12.31
N GLY A 87 -1.95 -5.19 12.35
CA GLY A 87 -2.82 -5.09 13.51
C GLY A 87 -3.62 -3.78 13.54
N PRO A 88 -4.20 -3.39 14.71
CA PRO A 88 -4.03 -4.00 16.05
C PRO A 88 -4.58 -5.42 16.25
N GLY A 89 -5.50 -5.89 15.41
CA GLY A 89 -6.05 -7.23 15.38
C GLY A 89 -5.44 -8.09 14.26
N ASP A 90 -6.28 -8.65 13.38
CA ASP A 90 -5.88 -9.44 12.22
C ASP A 90 -6.22 -8.73 10.91
N ALA A 91 -5.27 -8.62 9.98
CA ALA A 91 -5.48 -7.95 8.70
C ALA A 91 -6.68 -8.54 7.93
N LEU A 92 -6.82 -9.87 7.93
CA LEU A 92 -7.86 -10.57 7.17
C LEU A 92 -9.15 -10.80 7.95
N ALA A 93 -9.18 -10.45 9.25
CA ALA A 93 -10.44 -10.22 9.96
C ALA A 93 -11.04 -8.83 9.67
N ASN A 94 -10.30 -7.95 8.98
CA ASN A 94 -10.74 -6.62 8.54
C ASN A 94 -10.49 -6.45 7.03
N PRO A 95 -10.99 -7.35 6.17
CA PRO A 95 -10.58 -7.41 4.77
C PRO A 95 -10.89 -6.10 4.03
N GLU A 96 -12.06 -5.50 4.26
CA GLU A 96 -12.45 -4.24 3.63
C GLU A 96 -11.44 -3.12 3.90
N ALA A 97 -11.16 -2.81 5.16
CA ALA A 97 -10.22 -1.75 5.53
C ALA A 97 -8.78 -2.07 5.09
N THR A 98 -8.36 -3.33 5.21
CA THR A 98 -7.02 -3.79 4.81
C THR A 98 -6.81 -3.59 3.31
N PHE A 99 -7.69 -4.14 2.48
CA PHE A 99 -7.52 -4.09 1.03
C PHE A 99 -7.78 -2.70 0.47
N GLU A 100 -8.74 -1.95 1.02
CA GLU A 100 -8.96 -0.54 0.66
C GLU A 100 -7.70 0.30 0.88
N THR A 101 -7.04 0.14 2.03
CA THR A 101 -5.77 0.81 2.34
C THR A 101 -4.70 0.46 1.31
N LEU A 102 -4.51 -0.83 1.00
CA LEU A 102 -3.49 -1.26 0.03
C LEU A 102 -3.78 -0.77 -1.40
N ARG A 103 -5.06 -0.73 -1.81
CA ARG A 103 -5.47 -0.18 -3.11
C ARG A 103 -5.17 1.32 -3.21
N LEU A 104 -5.46 2.09 -2.17
CA LEU A 104 -5.13 3.53 -2.10
C LEU A 104 -3.61 3.75 -2.20
N LEU A 105 -2.83 2.98 -1.45
CA LEU A 105 -1.37 3.08 -1.47
C LEU A 105 -0.76 2.74 -2.82
N LYS A 106 -1.29 1.71 -3.50
CA LYS A 106 -0.86 1.33 -4.85
C LYS A 106 -1.22 2.37 -5.90
N THR A 107 -2.31 3.12 -5.69
CA THR A 107 -2.69 4.26 -6.53
C THR A 107 -1.72 5.43 -6.34
N TYR A 108 -1.31 5.69 -5.10
CA TYR A 108 -0.34 6.72 -4.75
C TYR A 108 1.07 6.43 -5.28
N ASP A 109 1.65 5.29 -4.87
CA ASP A 109 3.03 4.90 -5.18
C ASP A 109 3.10 3.39 -5.45
N ARG A 110 3.24 3.02 -6.72
CA ARG A 110 3.35 1.64 -7.19
C ARG A 110 4.68 0.97 -6.81
N GLU A 111 5.68 1.73 -6.36
CA GLU A 111 6.97 1.18 -5.93
C GLU A 111 6.98 0.72 -4.48
N LEU A 112 5.97 1.13 -3.69
CA LEU A 112 5.82 0.63 -2.32
C LEU A 112 5.55 -0.89 -2.37
N ILE A 113 6.26 -1.62 -1.53
CA ILE A 113 6.13 -3.07 -1.39
C ILE A 113 5.09 -3.32 -0.29
N PRO A 114 3.86 -3.74 -0.63
CA PRO A 114 2.86 -4.06 0.38
C PRO A 114 3.17 -5.41 1.03
N CYS A 115 2.91 -5.49 2.33
CA CYS A 115 2.89 -6.74 3.08
C CYS A 115 1.74 -6.77 4.08
N ILE A 116 1.28 -7.98 4.41
CA ILE A 116 0.27 -8.19 5.45
C ILE A 116 0.74 -9.28 6.41
N SER A 117 0.28 -9.20 7.65
CA SER A 117 0.37 -10.31 8.60
C SER A 117 -1.02 -10.77 9.01
N THR A 118 -1.18 -12.09 9.10
CA THR A 118 -2.43 -12.73 9.48
C THR A 118 -2.19 -13.95 10.36
N ASN A 119 -3.17 -14.32 11.16
CA ASN A 119 -3.28 -15.59 11.84
C ASN A 119 -3.68 -16.73 10.88
N GLY A 120 -4.14 -16.42 9.67
CA GLY A 120 -4.39 -17.40 8.61
C GLY A 120 -5.81 -18.01 8.57
N LEU A 121 -6.69 -17.71 9.53
CA LEU A 121 -8.05 -18.28 9.56
C LEU A 121 -8.88 -17.92 8.32
N ALA A 122 -8.85 -16.63 7.93
CA ALA A 122 -9.55 -16.09 6.77
C ALA A 122 -8.68 -16.07 5.49
N LEU A 123 -7.45 -16.57 5.56
CA LEU A 123 -6.49 -16.43 4.45
C LEU A 123 -6.95 -17.07 3.14
N PRO A 124 -7.50 -18.30 3.13
CA PRO A 124 -7.91 -18.90 1.87
C PRO A 124 -9.02 -18.12 1.13
N ASP A 125 -9.83 -17.33 1.84
CA ASP A 125 -10.95 -16.58 1.25
C ASP A 125 -10.49 -15.32 0.48
N HIS A 126 -9.22 -14.93 0.64
CA HIS A 126 -8.68 -13.68 0.11
C HIS A 126 -7.45 -13.86 -0.79
N LEU A 127 -7.16 -15.09 -1.22
CA LEU A 127 -5.96 -15.39 -2.03
C LEU A 127 -5.92 -14.61 -3.35
N ASP A 128 -7.07 -14.46 -4.01
CA ASP A 128 -7.16 -13.79 -5.31
C ASP A 128 -6.97 -12.28 -5.15
N GLU A 129 -7.59 -11.67 -4.14
CA GLU A 129 -7.42 -10.25 -3.85
C GLU A 129 -5.97 -9.91 -3.46
N ILE A 130 -5.30 -10.78 -2.70
CA ILE A 130 -3.87 -10.65 -2.38
C ILE A 130 -3.02 -10.68 -3.67
N ALA A 131 -3.32 -11.59 -4.59
CA ALA A 131 -2.60 -11.72 -5.86
C ALA A 131 -2.85 -10.53 -6.80
N GLU A 132 -4.10 -10.08 -6.95
CA GLU A 132 -4.49 -8.91 -7.75
C GLU A 132 -3.81 -7.62 -7.24
N LEU A 133 -3.73 -7.48 -5.92
CA LEU A 133 -3.01 -6.38 -5.29
C LEU A 133 -1.49 -6.49 -5.42
N LYS A 134 -0.96 -7.61 -5.94
CA LYS A 134 0.47 -7.89 -6.08
C LYS A 134 1.20 -7.84 -4.73
N ILE A 135 0.56 -8.36 -3.69
CA ILE A 135 1.18 -8.49 -2.37
C ILE A 135 2.25 -9.57 -2.45
N GLY A 136 3.52 -9.16 -2.51
CA GLY A 136 4.64 -10.08 -2.70
C GLY A 136 5.02 -10.87 -1.44
N HIS A 137 4.63 -10.39 -0.26
CA HIS A 137 5.04 -10.91 1.03
C HIS A 137 3.86 -11.02 2.00
N VAL A 138 3.62 -12.22 2.52
CA VAL A 138 2.60 -12.46 3.54
C VAL A 138 3.26 -13.15 4.73
N THR A 139 3.02 -12.64 5.93
CA THR A 139 3.37 -13.36 7.16
C THR A 139 2.14 -14.09 7.69
N VAL A 140 2.26 -15.39 7.97
CA VAL A 140 1.22 -16.18 8.64
C VAL A 140 1.73 -16.64 9.99
N THR A 141 0.95 -16.47 11.05
CA THR A 141 1.31 -17.00 12.37
C THR A 141 0.73 -18.38 12.59
N MET A 142 1.59 -19.40 12.60
CA MET A 142 1.23 -20.80 12.78
C MET A 142 2.02 -21.38 13.95
N ASN A 143 1.33 -21.70 15.06
CA ASN A 143 2.00 -22.14 16.29
C ASN A 143 1.98 -23.67 16.50
N ALA A 144 1.14 -24.39 15.75
CA ALA A 144 1.00 -25.83 15.86
C ALA A 144 0.49 -26.45 14.55
N VAL A 145 0.93 -27.68 14.26
CA VAL A 145 0.41 -28.59 13.24
C VAL A 145 -0.26 -29.83 13.85
N ASP A 146 -0.68 -29.71 15.11
CA ASP A 146 -1.37 -30.74 15.89
C ASP A 146 -2.50 -30.06 16.68
N PRO A 147 -3.78 -30.45 16.49
CA PRO A 147 -4.91 -29.89 17.23
C PRO A 147 -4.79 -30.02 18.75
N ASP A 148 -4.15 -31.08 19.27
CA ASP A 148 -4.00 -31.31 20.72
C ASP A 148 -3.02 -30.34 21.37
N ILE A 149 -2.06 -29.84 20.59
CA ILE A 149 -1.17 -28.76 20.99
C ILE A 149 -1.86 -27.42 20.75
N GLY A 150 -2.49 -27.24 19.59
CA GLY A 150 -3.19 -26.00 19.22
C GLY A 150 -4.28 -25.59 20.22
N GLN A 151 -5.04 -26.53 20.76
CA GLN A 151 -6.10 -26.24 21.74
C GLN A 151 -5.57 -25.64 23.05
N LYS A 152 -4.28 -25.86 23.37
CA LYS A 152 -3.61 -25.24 24.53
C LYS A 152 -3.19 -23.79 24.25
N ILE A 153 -3.14 -23.39 22.98
CA ILE A 153 -2.63 -22.09 22.52
C ILE A 153 -3.77 -21.11 22.24
N TYR A 154 -4.90 -21.58 21.74
CA TYR A 154 -6.03 -20.75 21.33
C TYR A 154 -7.25 -21.00 22.24
N SER A 155 -7.80 -19.94 22.84
CA SER A 155 -9.03 -20.01 23.65
C SER A 155 -10.27 -20.26 22.79
N TRP A 156 -10.34 -19.60 21.63
CA TRP A 156 -11.44 -19.70 20.68
C TRP A 156 -11.04 -19.19 19.30
N ILE A 157 -11.83 -19.60 18.30
CA ILE A 157 -11.89 -18.97 16.97
C ILE A 157 -13.34 -18.61 16.63
N HIS A 158 -13.53 -17.59 15.81
CA HIS A 158 -14.82 -17.22 15.25
C HIS A 158 -14.78 -17.38 13.73
N TYR A 159 -15.56 -18.32 13.21
CA TYR A 159 -15.54 -18.73 11.81
C TYR A 159 -16.95 -19.13 11.37
N ASN A 160 -17.38 -18.69 10.19
CA ASN A 160 -18.73 -18.93 9.64
C ASN A 160 -19.85 -18.63 10.65
N ASP A 161 -19.81 -17.43 11.24
CA ASP A 161 -20.76 -16.92 12.23
C ASP A 161 -20.92 -17.78 13.48
N ARG A 162 -19.92 -18.63 13.78
CA ARG A 162 -19.90 -19.52 14.94
C ARG A 162 -18.57 -19.42 15.68
N THR A 163 -18.65 -19.53 17.00
CA THR A 163 -17.46 -19.57 17.87
C THR A 163 -17.16 -21.02 18.24
N TYR A 164 -15.93 -21.44 17.97
CA TYR A 164 -15.43 -22.78 18.25
C TYR A 164 -14.40 -22.73 19.38
N HIS A 165 -14.29 -23.83 20.13
CA HIS A 165 -13.35 -23.99 21.24
C HIS A 165 -12.57 -25.32 21.15
N GLY A 166 -11.52 -25.45 21.97
CA GLY A 166 -10.78 -26.70 22.17
C GLY A 166 -10.14 -27.25 20.89
N ALA A 167 -10.04 -28.58 20.81
CA ALA A 167 -9.43 -29.28 19.68
C ALA A 167 -10.13 -29.00 18.34
N GLU A 168 -11.45 -28.77 18.35
CA GLU A 168 -12.19 -28.43 17.12
C GLU A 168 -11.74 -27.07 16.57
N ALA A 169 -11.65 -26.03 17.41
CA ALA A 169 -11.14 -24.72 17.02
C ALA A 169 -9.71 -24.81 16.46
N ALA A 170 -8.84 -25.56 17.15
CA ALA A 170 -7.46 -25.74 16.74
C ALA A 170 -7.34 -26.44 15.38
N ARG A 171 -8.16 -27.48 15.14
CA ARG A 171 -8.20 -28.21 13.87
C ARG A 171 -8.65 -27.30 12.72
N ILE A 172 -9.76 -26.57 12.88
CA ILE A 172 -10.26 -25.65 11.85
C ILE A 172 -9.20 -24.60 11.51
N LEU A 173 -8.61 -23.94 12.52
CA LEU A 173 -7.57 -22.94 12.29
C LEU A 173 -6.38 -23.51 11.51
N MET A 174 -5.90 -24.69 11.91
CA MET A 174 -4.78 -25.36 11.26
C MET A 174 -5.08 -25.73 9.80
N GLU A 175 -6.27 -26.30 9.52
CA GLU A 175 -6.70 -26.65 8.16
C GLU A 175 -6.73 -25.39 7.26
N ARG A 176 -7.33 -24.31 7.75
CA ARG A 176 -7.41 -23.00 7.05
C ARG A 176 -6.04 -22.38 6.79
N GLN A 177 -5.15 -22.41 7.79
CA GLN A 177 -3.78 -21.92 7.65
C GLN A 177 -3.03 -22.70 6.56
N ILE A 178 -3.09 -24.03 6.59
CA ILE A 178 -2.41 -24.90 5.61
C ILE A 178 -2.94 -24.65 4.20
N GLU A 179 -4.26 -24.59 4.04
CA GLU A 179 -4.93 -24.27 2.77
C GLU A 179 -4.45 -22.92 2.22
N GLY A 180 -4.42 -21.89 3.07
CA GLY A 180 -4.07 -20.54 2.68
C GLY A 180 -2.58 -20.41 2.32
N ILE A 181 -1.69 -21.00 3.13
CA ILE A 181 -0.25 -21.03 2.85
C ILE A 181 0.02 -21.70 1.51
N LYS A 182 -0.60 -22.87 1.27
CA LYS A 182 -0.48 -23.57 -0.01
C LYS A 182 -0.94 -22.70 -1.17
N GLY A 183 -2.11 -22.07 -1.04
CA GLY A 183 -2.67 -21.20 -2.08
C GLY A 183 -1.82 -19.96 -2.39
N LEU A 184 -1.13 -19.39 -1.39
CA LEU A 184 -0.17 -18.31 -1.59
C LEU A 184 1.08 -18.77 -2.34
N VAL A 185 1.64 -19.92 -1.95
CA VAL A 185 2.86 -20.46 -2.58
C VAL A 185 2.61 -20.84 -4.03
N GLU A 186 1.46 -21.44 -4.34
CA GLU A 186 1.04 -21.77 -5.71
C GLU A 186 0.92 -20.50 -6.60
N ARG A 187 0.55 -19.37 -6.01
CA ARG A 187 0.49 -18.05 -6.68
C ARG A 187 1.86 -17.33 -6.72
N GLY A 188 2.92 -17.96 -6.23
CA GLY A 188 4.27 -17.40 -6.24
C GLY A 188 4.48 -16.23 -5.26
N ILE A 189 3.68 -16.17 -4.19
CA ILE A 189 3.81 -15.19 -3.11
C ILE A 189 4.79 -15.73 -2.06
N LEU A 190 5.69 -14.88 -1.56
CA LEU A 190 6.66 -15.29 -0.54
C LEU A 190 5.99 -15.30 0.83
N VAL A 191 5.96 -16.48 1.45
CA VAL A 191 5.36 -16.69 2.77
C VAL A 191 6.44 -16.74 3.84
N LYS A 192 6.26 -15.93 4.88
CA LYS A 192 6.99 -16.01 6.15
C LYS A 192 6.08 -16.63 7.20
N ILE A 193 6.57 -17.59 7.97
CA ILE A 193 5.82 -18.14 9.11
C ILE A 193 6.37 -17.59 10.41
N ASN A 194 5.52 -17.00 11.24
CA ASN A 194 5.84 -16.75 12.65
C ASN A 194 5.36 -17.94 13.50
N THR A 195 6.21 -18.38 14.42
CA THR A 195 5.84 -19.34 15.47
C THR A 195 6.28 -18.80 16.82
N VAL A 196 5.32 -18.64 17.74
CA VAL A 196 5.60 -18.30 19.13
C VAL A 196 6.08 -19.55 19.85
N LEU A 197 7.30 -19.51 20.38
CA LEU A 197 7.88 -20.59 21.19
C LEU A 197 7.39 -20.49 22.63
N ILE A 198 6.60 -21.49 23.03
CA ILE A 198 5.90 -21.54 24.31
C ILE A 198 6.41 -22.76 25.11
N PRO A 199 7.22 -22.52 26.17
CA PRO A 199 7.75 -23.58 27.01
C PRO A 199 6.67 -24.48 27.59
N GLY A 200 6.93 -25.79 27.61
CA GLY A 200 5.99 -26.81 28.09
C GLY A 200 4.77 -27.06 27.21
N ILE A 201 4.59 -26.32 26.11
CA ILE A 201 3.44 -26.47 25.20
C ILE A 201 3.88 -26.93 23.81
N ASN A 202 4.69 -26.14 23.10
CA ASN A 202 5.05 -26.44 21.71
C ASN A 202 6.56 -26.54 21.46
N GLU A 203 7.41 -26.43 22.49
CA GLU A 203 8.88 -26.42 22.35
C GLU A 203 9.44 -27.63 21.58
N ASN A 204 8.87 -28.82 21.78
CA ASN A 204 9.26 -30.04 21.06
C ASN A 204 8.47 -30.24 19.75
N HIS A 205 7.50 -29.38 19.48
CA HIS A 205 6.60 -29.42 18.31
C HIS A 205 6.99 -28.44 17.20
N VAL A 206 7.72 -27.37 17.52
CA VAL A 206 8.12 -26.36 16.52
C VAL A 206 8.92 -27.00 15.36
N GLN A 207 9.65 -28.09 15.61
CA GLN A 207 10.33 -28.83 14.55
C GLN A 207 9.36 -29.51 13.57
N GLU A 208 8.21 -30.02 14.03
CA GLU A 208 7.15 -30.57 13.16
C GLU A 208 6.46 -29.45 12.38
N VAL A 209 6.27 -28.29 12.99
CA VAL A 209 5.82 -27.08 12.27
C VAL A 209 6.81 -26.75 11.15
N ALA A 210 8.12 -26.74 11.43
CA ALA A 210 9.17 -26.50 10.44
C ALA A 210 9.14 -27.51 9.28
N LYS A 211 8.94 -28.81 9.57
CA LYS A 211 8.80 -29.84 8.53
C LYS A 211 7.61 -29.53 7.64
N LYS A 212 6.45 -29.25 8.25
CA LYS A 212 5.22 -29.01 7.51
C LYS A 212 5.30 -27.78 6.62
N ILE A 213 5.81 -26.67 7.13
CA ILE A 213 5.91 -25.42 6.36
C ILE A 213 6.93 -25.53 5.23
N LYS A 214 8.00 -26.32 5.41
CA LYS A 214 8.95 -26.64 4.34
C LYS A 214 8.28 -27.41 3.20
N GLU A 215 7.49 -28.43 3.53
CA GLU A 215 6.70 -29.18 2.53
C GLU A 215 5.77 -28.27 1.73
N LEU A 216 5.22 -27.25 2.39
CA LEU A 216 4.33 -26.27 1.77
C LEU A 216 5.07 -25.22 0.93
N GLY A 217 6.41 -25.18 0.93
CA GLY A 217 7.20 -24.22 0.15
C GLY A 217 7.34 -22.84 0.79
N VAL A 218 7.22 -22.75 2.11
CA VAL A 218 7.45 -21.50 2.86
C VAL A 218 8.89 -21.02 2.70
N PHE A 219 9.05 -19.70 2.54
CA PHE A 219 10.34 -19.08 2.28
C PHE A 219 11.21 -18.96 3.55
N ILE A 220 10.62 -18.49 4.65
CA ILE A 220 11.36 -18.25 5.89
C ILE A 220 10.51 -18.53 7.13
N HIS A 221 11.12 -19.16 8.14
CA HIS A 221 10.52 -19.42 9.44
C HIS A 221 11.10 -18.47 10.49
N ASN A 222 10.25 -17.76 11.21
CA ASN A 222 10.63 -16.83 12.27
C ASN A 222 10.11 -17.33 13.62
N ILE A 223 11.01 -17.87 14.43
CA ILE A 223 10.72 -18.37 15.77
C ILE A 223 10.91 -17.22 16.76
N ILE A 224 9.79 -16.77 17.34
CA ILE A 224 9.74 -15.65 18.29
C ILE A 224 9.47 -16.17 19.71
N PRO A 225 10.09 -15.59 20.74
CA PRO A 225 9.86 -16.02 22.11
C PRO A 225 8.46 -15.62 22.58
N LEU A 226 7.83 -16.48 23.40
CA LEU A 226 6.70 -16.05 24.22
C LEU A 226 7.14 -14.93 25.15
N MET A 227 6.31 -13.89 25.25
CA MET A 227 6.40 -12.85 26.26
C MET A 227 5.26 -13.04 27.25
N SER A 228 5.59 -13.27 28.52
CA SER A 228 4.64 -13.79 29.53
C SER A 228 4.72 -13.06 30.87
N ARG A 229 5.36 -11.89 30.92
CA ARG A 229 5.43 -11.07 32.15
C ARG A 229 4.03 -10.66 32.63
N PRO A 230 3.78 -10.65 33.97
CA PRO A 230 2.49 -10.28 34.58
C PRO A 230 1.89 -8.97 34.05
N GLU A 231 2.75 -7.99 33.77
CA GLU A 231 2.37 -6.67 33.24
C GLU A 231 1.62 -6.74 31.89
N TYR A 232 1.76 -7.82 31.12
CA TYR A 232 1.04 -7.99 29.85
C TYR A 232 -0.42 -8.43 30.02
N GLY A 233 -0.76 -8.99 31.19
CA GLY A 233 -2.14 -9.39 31.53
C GLY A 233 -2.74 -10.41 30.55
N THR A 234 -1.91 -11.28 29.98
CA THR A 234 -2.36 -12.35 29.07
C THR A 234 -2.80 -13.57 29.87
N LYS A 235 -3.57 -14.48 29.26
CA LYS A 235 -3.98 -15.73 29.92
C LYS A 235 -2.75 -16.55 30.34
N PHE A 236 -1.78 -16.73 29.45
CA PHE A 236 -0.54 -17.44 29.77
C PHE A 236 0.29 -16.79 30.87
N SER A 237 0.31 -15.45 30.94
CA SER A 237 0.96 -14.76 32.02
C SER A 237 0.26 -15.03 33.37
N ASN A 238 -1.06 -14.96 33.40
CA ASN A 238 -1.87 -15.26 34.59
C ASN A 238 -1.76 -16.73 35.02
N ASP A 239 -1.61 -17.64 34.06
CA ASP A 239 -1.44 -19.07 34.29
C ASP A 239 0.01 -19.45 34.66
N GLY A 240 0.94 -18.48 34.70
CA GLY A 240 2.34 -18.70 35.10
C GLY A 240 3.22 -19.41 34.06
N VAL A 241 2.84 -19.39 32.77
CA VAL A 241 3.65 -19.97 31.70
C VAL A 241 4.93 -19.15 31.53
N PRO A 242 6.14 -19.76 31.62
CA PRO A 242 7.38 -19.01 31.59
C PRO A 242 7.76 -18.57 30.16
N GLU A 243 8.59 -17.52 30.06
CA GLU A 243 9.26 -17.14 28.82
C GLU A 243 10.37 -18.17 28.48
N PRO A 244 10.63 -18.48 27.19
CA PRO A 244 11.70 -19.40 26.81
C PRO A 244 13.07 -18.81 27.11
N THR A 245 14.00 -19.64 27.60
CA THR A 245 15.38 -19.20 27.83
C THR A 245 16.12 -18.98 26.50
N PRO A 246 17.18 -18.14 26.47
CA PRO A 246 18.01 -17.97 25.28
C PRO A 246 18.56 -19.29 24.73
N GLU A 247 18.91 -20.23 25.60
CA GLU A 247 19.40 -21.56 25.24
C GLU A 247 18.31 -22.38 24.53
N LEU A 248 17.07 -22.34 25.04
CA LEU A 248 15.94 -23.01 24.41
C LEU A 248 15.62 -22.42 23.03
N ILE A 249 15.64 -21.09 22.90
CA ILE A 249 15.44 -20.41 21.61
C ILE A 249 16.54 -20.84 20.61
N GLY A 250 17.81 -20.83 21.05
CA GLY A 250 18.94 -21.25 20.23
C GLY A 250 18.82 -22.71 19.76
N LYS A 251 18.46 -23.61 20.69
CA LYS A 251 18.24 -25.03 20.41
C LYS A 251 17.13 -25.24 19.37
N VAL A 252 15.96 -24.64 19.57
CA VAL A 252 14.81 -24.83 18.65
C VAL A 252 15.11 -24.21 17.27
N ARG A 253 15.77 -23.04 17.22
CA ARG A 253 16.19 -22.45 15.95
C ARG A 253 17.18 -23.33 15.19
N PHE A 254 18.14 -23.93 15.88
CA PHE A 254 19.08 -24.88 15.29
C PHE A 254 18.34 -26.08 14.69
N GLN A 255 17.46 -26.72 15.47
CA GLN A 255 16.67 -27.88 15.02
C GLN A 255 15.78 -27.55 13.81
N CYS A 256 15.17 -26.36 13.80
CA CYS A 256 14.36 -25.91 12.66
C CYS A 256 15.23 -25.58 11.46
N ALA A 257 16.45 -25.05 11.64
CA ALA A 257 17.38 -24.78 10.54
C ALA A 257 17.82 -26.07 9.84
N GLU A 258 18.10 -27.14 10.59
CA GLU A 258 18.39 -28.47 10.04
C GLU A 258 17.25 -28.97 9.15
N VAL A 259 16.00 -28.78 9.60
CA VAL A 259 14.81 -29.15 8.83
C VAL A 259 14.65 -28.25 7.60
N MET A 260 14.67 -26.94 7.77
CA MET A 260 14.38 -25.94 6.73
C MET A 260 15.46 -25.88 5.63
N GLY A 261 16.62 -26.51 5.83
CA GLY A 261 17.71 -26.56 4.85
C GLY A 261 18.79 -25.48 5.04
N GLY A 262 18.90 -24.94 6.25
CA GLY A 262 19.94 -23.99 6.65
C GLY A 262 19.42 -22.81 7.45
N PHE A 263 20.36 -22.06 8.05
CA PHE A 263 20.05 -20.87 8.84
C PHE A 263 19.47 -19.71 8.03
N ASP A 264 19.70 -19.67 6.72
CA ASP A 264 19.13 -18.63 5.84
C ASP A 264 17.60 -18.73 5.74
N ALA A 265 17.04 -19.93 5.98
CA ALA A 265 15.60 -20.18 6.02
C ALA A 265 14.98 -19.99 7.41
N VAL A 266 15.78 -19.62 8.43
CA VAL A 266 15.32 -19.35 9.80
C VAL A 266 15.76 -17.97 10.27
N MET A 267 14.80 -17.06 10.42
CA MET A 267 15.05 -15.65 10.75
C MET A 267 15.75 -15.47 12.11
N GLN A 268 16.87 -14.74 12.12
CA GLN A 268 17.66 -14.47 13.34
C GLN A 268 17.58 -13.01 13.82
N HIS A 269 17.17 -12.08 12.94
CA HIS A 269 17.24 -10.63 13.17
C HIS A 269 15.91 -10.00 13.54
N CYS A 270 14.89 -10.80 13.87
CA CYS A 270 13.59 -10.27 14.26
C CYS A 270 13.71 -9.45 15.56
N ARG A 271 13.13 -8.25 15.54
CA ARG A 271 13.10 -7.32 16.69
C ARG A 271 11.71 -7.17 17.31
N GLN A 272 10.72 -7.96 16.85
CA GLN A 272 9.29 -7.84 17.19
C GLN A 272 8.84 -6.38 17.11
N CYS A 273 8.43 -5.94 15.92
CA CYS A 273 8.15 -4.52 15.67
C CYS A 273 6.93 -4.04 16.47
N ARG A 274 6.46 -2.81 16.26
CA ARG A 274 5.15 -2.33 16.72
C ARG A 274 4.18 -2.28 15.54
N ALA A 275 2.86 -2.29 15.77
CA ALA A 275 1.87 -2.21 14.68
C ALA A 275 1.79 -0.81 14.06
N ASP A 276 2.44 0.18 14.65
CA ASP A 276 2.60 1.54 14.15
C ASP A 276 4.06 1.90 13.81
N ALA A 277 4.97 0.92 13.82
CA ALA A 277 6.40 1.17 13.65
C ALA A 277 6.72 1.87 12.32
N ILE A 278 7.57 2.88 12.37
CA ILE A 278 8.07 3.63 11.21
C ILE A 278 9.60 3.62 11.27
N GLY A 279 10.29 3.37 10.16
CA GLY A 279 11.75 3.48 10.08
C GLY A 279 12.48 2.17 9.83
N LYS A 280 13.77 2.13 10.16
CA LYS A 280 14.67 0.98 9.91
C LYS A 280 14.56 -0.05 11.03
N LEU A 281 15.10 -1.25 10.86
CA LEU A 281 14.98 -2.30 11.89
C LEU A 281 15.86 -1.93 13.09
N GLY A 282 15.24 -1.66 14.25
CA GLY A 282 15.95 -1.22 15.44
C GLY A 282 16.23 0.28 15.51
N GLN A 283 15.77 1.06 14.54
CA GLN A 283 15.84 2.53 14.52
C GLN A 283 14.48 3.06 14.06
N ASP A 284 13.57 3.18 15.03
CA ASP A 284 12.24 3.75 14.79
C ASP A 284 12.37 5.26 14.60
N TRP A 285 11.61 5.81 13.66
CA TRP A 285 11.53 7.23 13.35
C TRP A 285 10.31 7.84 14.02
N ASP A 286 10.49 9.01 14.64
CA ASP A 286 9.42 9.70 15.34
C ASP A 286 8.51 10.45 14.36
N PHE A 287 7.25 9.99 14.25
CA PHE A 287 6.24 10.62 13.41
C PHE A 287 5.92 12.07 13.83
N ASN A 288 6.17 12.44 15.08
CA ASN A 288 5.95 13.82 15.52
C ASN A 288 6.96 14.80 14.91
N SER A 289 8.07 14.31 14.36
CA SER A 289 9.07 15.13 13.68
C SER A 289 8.68 15.57 12.25
N VAL A 290 7.50 15.20 11.75
CA VAL A 290 6.98 15.68 10.45
C VAL A 290 6.76 17.21 10.49
N GLU A 291 7.39 17.92 9.55
CA GLU A 291 7.25 19.36 9.33
C GLU A 291 5.80 19.77 8.97
N ASP A 292 5.36 20.94 9.45
CA ASP A 292 3.98 21.42 9.25
C ASP A 292 3.60 21.60 7.78
N GLU A 293 4.53 22.07 6.94
CA GLU A 293 4.30 22.21 5.51
C GLU A 293 3.98 20.86 4.84
N VAL A 294 4.61 19.77 5.30
CA VAL A 294 4.32 18.42 4.81
C VAL A 294 2.94 17.96 5.27
N ARG A 295 2.55 18.29 6.52
CA ARG A 295 1.21 17.99 7.05
C ARG A 295 0.13 18.67 6.22
N GLU A 296 0.27 19.96 5.92
CA GLU A 296 -0.69 20.73 5.12
C GLU A 296 -0.83 20.16 3.69
N LYS A 297 0.29 19.85 3.03
CA LYS A 297 0.28 19.30 1.67
C LYS A 297 -0.25 17.87 1.58
N SER A 298 -0.08 17.07 2.65
CA SER A 298 -0.48 15.66 2.65
C SER A 298 -1.97 15.46 2.44
N ASN A 299 -2.81 16.34 2.98
CA ASN A 299 -4.26 16.27 2.85
C ASN A 299 -4.70 16.49 1.39
N LEU A 300 -4.09 17.45 0.69
CA LEU A 300 -4.35 17.69 -0.75
C LEU A 300 -3.99 16.46 -1.59
N MET A 301 -2.81 15.87 -1.36
CA MET A 301 -2.36 14.67 -2.06
C MET A 301 -3.25 13.45 -1.76
N LYS A 302 -3.71 13.30 -0.52
CA LYS A 302 -4.68 12.26 -0.14
C LYS A 302 -5.96 12.37 -0.97
N TYR A 303 -6.55 13.57 -1.05
CA TYR A 303 -7.75 13.79 -1.85
C TYR A 303 -7.51 13.53 -3.34
N GLN A 304 -6.34 13.89 -3.87
CA GLN A 304 -5.94 13.59 -5.25
C GLN A 304 -5.94 12.07 -5.52
N VAL A 305 -5.32 11.28 -4.64
CA VAL A 305 -5.27 9.82 -4.78
C VAL A 305 -6.67 9.19 -4.71
N ILE A 306 -7.50 9.63 -3.76
CA ILE A 306 -8.87 9.13 -3.61
C ILE A 306 -9.72 9.44 -4.85
N ASN A 307 -9.61 10.66 -5.38
CA ASN A 307 -10.35 11.07 -6.58
C ASN A 307 -9.86 10.31 -7.82
N ASN A 308 -8.54 10.13 -7.99
CA ASN A 308 -7.98 9.35 -9.08
C ASN A 308 -8.49 7.90 -9.07
N ARG A 309 -8.64 7.30 -7.90
CA ARG A 309 -9.17 5.94 -7.79
C ARG A 309 -10.67 5.85 -8.10
N ARG A 310 -11.46 6.82 -7.61
CA ARG A 310 -12.88 6.92 -7.99
C ARG A 310 -13.02 7.08 -9.50
N TYR A 311 -12.10 7.83 -10.12
CA TYR A 311 -12.02 7.99 -11.56
C TYR A 311 -11.66 6.68 -12.27
N ASP A 312 -10.57 6.00 -11.90
CA ASP A 312 -10.16 4.71 -12.48
C ASP A 312 -11.30 3.68 -12.44
N PHE A 313 -12.01 3.59 -11.31
CA PHE A 313 -13.18 2.72 -11.16
C PHE A 313 -14.34 3.14 -12.08
N SER A 314 -14.62 4.44 -12.18
CA SER A 314 -15.65 4.98 -13.07
C SER A 314 -15.30 4.83 -14.56
N VAL A 315 -14.02 4.88 -14.93
CA VAL A 315 -13.53 4.67 -16.30
C VAL A 315 -13.61 3.20 -16.67
N GLN A 316 -13.28 2.28 -15.74
CA GLN A 316 -13.45 0.85 -15.97
C GLN A 316 -14.91 0.50 -16.25
N LEU A 317 -15.85 1.03 -15.46
CA LEU A 317 -17.29 0.87 -15.69
C LEU A 317 -17.80 1.58 -16.97
N ASN A 318 -17.23 2.72 -17.33
CA ASN A 318 -17.63 3.50 -18.52
C ASN A 318 -16.89 3.11 -19.82
N SER A 319 -15.87 2.25 -19.75
CA SER A 319 -15.11 1.80 -20.92
C SER A 319 -15.98 1.00 -21.90
N GLU A 320 -17.07 0.39 -21.41
CA GLU A 320 -18.07 -0.27 -22.25
C GLU A 320 -19.09 0.69 -22.89
N TRP A 321 -19.16 1.96 -22.47
CA TRP A 321 -20.21 2.92 -22.91
C TRP A 321 -19.72 4.20 -23.60
N LYS A 322 -18.41 4.50 -23.62
CA LYS A 322 -17.85 5.74 -24.18
C LYS A 322 -17.61 5.75 -25.71
N VAL A 323 -18.27 4.87 -26.46
CA VAL A 323 -18.34 4.98 -27.93
C VAL A 323 -19.73 5.46 -28.33
N ARG A 324 -20.00 6.77 -28.26
CA ARG A 324 -21.13 7.37 -28.98
C ARG A 324 -21.03 8.89 -29.16
N THR A 325 -21.36 9.30 -30.39
CA THR A 325 -21.79 10.61 -30.92
C THR A 325 -20.81 11.78 -31.02
N TYR A 326 -19.59 11.57 -31.51
CA TYR A 326 -18.74 12.68 -31.98
C TYR A 326 -18.31 12.45 -33.43
N ASP A 327 -18.30 13.53 -34.23
CA ASP A 327 -17.83 13.53 -35.61
C ASP A 327 -16.35 13.12 -35.64
N ARG A 328 -16.08 11.98 -36.29
CA ARG A 328 -14.74 11.36 -36.37
C ARG A 328 -13.79 12.11 -37.31
N SER A 329 -14.28 13.08 -38.08
CA SER A 329 -13.48 13.86 -39.03
C SER A 329 -12.87 15.13 -38.42
N ARG A 330 -13.26 15.50 -37.20
CA ARG A 330 -12.79 16.71 -36.51
C ARG A 330 -11.92 16.35 -35.31
N HIS A 331 -10.80 17.04 -35.19
CA HIS A 331 -9.92 16.98 -34.02
C HIS A 331 -9.52 18.38 -33.60
N ILE A 332 -9.16 18.55 -32.32
CA ILE A 332 -8.56 19.77 -31.80
C ILE A 332 -7.37 19.43 -30.91
N LEU A 333 -6.47 20.39 -30.73
CA LEU A 333 -5.36 20.26 -29.80
C LEU A 333 -5.70 20.92 -28.47
N VAL A 334 -5.40 20.20 -27.38
CA VAL A 334 -5.58 20.64 -26.00
C VAL A 334 -4.25 20.61 -25.27
N ALA A 335 -3.81 21.74 -24.74
CA ALA A 335 -2.60 21.84 -23.95
C ALA A 335 -2.92 21.71 -22.46
N VAL A 336 -2.34 20.73 -21.77
CA VAL A 336 -2.52 20.54 -20.33
C VAL A 336 -1.23 20.88 -19.60
N ALA A 337 -1.28 21.88 -18.71
CA ALA A 337 -0.12 22.29 -17.92
C ALA A 337 0.11 21.32 -16.74
N SER A 338 1.28 20.67 -16.70
CA SER A 338 1.62 19.70 -15.66
C SER A 338 3.13 19.60 -15.42
N ASP A 339 3.58 19.56 -14.17
CA ASP A 339 4.98 19.26 -13.83
C ASP A 339 5.19 17.85 -13.25
N ASN A 340 4.11 17.15 -12.89
CA ASN A 340 4.18 15.81 -12.32
C ASN A 340 3.87 14.68 -13.33
N HIS A 341 3.67 15.03 -14.61
CA HIS A 341 3.36 14.11 -15.72
C HIS A 341 2.04 13.32 -15.57
N ARG A 342 1.24 13.58 -14.52
CA ARG A 342 0.05 12.79 -14.18
C ARG A 342 -1.22 13.63 -14.20
N MET A 343 -1.18 14.86 -13.69
CA MET A 343 -2.37 15.70 -13.50
C MET A 343 -2.17 17.13 -14.00
N ALA A 344 -3.27 17.81 -14.33
CA ALA A 344 -3.29 19.24 -14.61
C ALA A 344 -3.09 20.07 -13.33
N ASP A 345 -1.86 20.13 -12.82
CA ASP A 345 -1.53 20.60 -11.46
C ASP A 345 -0.89 21.99 -11.40
N ILE A 346 -0.60 22.60 -12.55
CA ILE A 346 0.15 23.85 -12.59
C ILE A 346 -0.75 25.06 -12.91
N SER A 347 -0.51 26.17 -12.19
CA SER A 347 -1.16 27.46 -12.47
C SER A 347 -0.57 28.10 -13.71
N PHE A 348 -1.32 28.94 -14.42
CA PHE A 348 -0.85 29.60 -15.64
C PHE A 348 0.53 30.25 -15.42
N LYS A 349 0.70 31.03 -14.34
CA LYS A 349 1.94 31.76 -14.03
C LYS A 349 3.19 30.86 -13.95
N ASN A 350 3.00 29.63 -13.46
CA ASN A 350 4.09 28.69 -13.22
C ASN A 350 4.19 27.64 -14.34
N ALA A 351 3.27 27.63 -15.31
CA ALA A 351 3.25 26.63 -16.36
C ALA A 351 4.52 26.71 -17.21
N ARG A 352 5.26 25.61 -17.27
CA ARG A 352 6.44 25.46 -18.13
C ARG A 352 6.29 24.27 -19.07
N ASN A 353 5.67 23.20 -18.61
CA ASN A 353 5.48 21.98 -19.37
C ASN A 353 4.01 21.82 -19.77
N PHE A 354 3.77 21.57 -21.06
CA PHE A 354 2.45 21.45 -21.67
C PHE A 354 2.34 20.13 -22.42
N TYR A 355 1.44 19.27 -21.97
CA TYR A 355 1.10 18.02 -22.63
C TYR A 355 0.04 18.31 -23.67
N VAL A 356 0.40 18.20 -24.95
CA VAL A 356 -0.49 18.52 -26.06
C VAL A 356 -1.18 17.24 -26.50
N TYR A 357 -2.48 17.18 -26.26
CA TYR A 357 -3.35 16.08 -26.66
C TYR A 357 -4.12 16.43 -27.92
N GLU A 358 -4.21 15.48 -28.84
CA GLU A 358 -5.19 15.50 -29.92
C GLU A 358 -6.48 14.87 -29.43
N VAL A 359 -7.57 15.65 -29.42
CA VAL A 359 -8.90 15.21 -28.97
C VAL A 359 -9.82 15.12 -30.18
N SER A 360 -10.40 13.94 -30.41
CA SER A 360 -11.31 13.65 -31.53
C SER A 360 -12.42 12.67 -31.10
N GLY A 361 -13.29 12.23 -32.00
CA GLY A 361 -14.29 11.19 -31.69
C GLY A 361 -13.73 9.82 -31.25
N TRP A 362 -12.40 9.65 -31.22
CA TRP A 362 -11.72 8.43 -30.77
C TRP A 362 -11.17 8.51 -29.34
N GLY A 363 -11.18 9.69 -28.72
CA GLY A 363 -10.57 9.91 -27.40
C GLY A 363 -9.56 11.05 -27.39
N ALA A 364 -8.77 11.13 -26.32
CA ALA A 364 -7.65 12.05 -26.20
C ALA A 364 -6.34 11.27 -26.36
N HIS A 365 -5.51 11.66 -27.33
CA HIS A 365 -4.23 11.01 -27.61
C HIS A 365 -3.09 12.00 -27.39
N LEU A 366 -2.11 11.64 -26.55
CA LEU A 366 -0.94 12.48 -26.32
C LEU A 366 -0.12 12.56 -27.61
N ARG A 367 0.06 13.78 -28.13
CA ARG A 367 0.81 14.02 -29.36
C ARG A 367 2.26 14.37 -29.07
N GLU A 368 2.48 15.29 -28.15
CA GLU A 368 3.82 15.79 -27.79
C GLU A 368 3.80 16.53 -26.44
N ILE A 369 5.00 16.83 -25.94
CA ILE A 369 5.20 17.68 -24.76
C ILE A 369 5.97 18.92 -25.21
N ARG A 370 5.44 20.10 -24.90
CA ARG A 370 6.07 21.39 -25.22
C ARG A 370 6.53 22.05 -23.92
N THR A 371 7.76 22.52 -23.90
CA THR A 371 8.37 23.13 -22.70
C THR A 371 8.83 24.55 -22.99
N LEU A 372 8.52 25.47 -22.07
CA LEU A 372 9.08 26.82 -22.05
C LEU A 372 10.45 26.80 -21.40
N ASP A 373 11.48 27.11 -22.18
CA ASP A 373 12.81 27.37 -21.67
C ASP A 373 12.97 28.87 -21.39
N TYR A 374 13.42 29.19 -20.19
CA TYR A 374 13.72 30.55 -19.77
C TYR A 374 15.21 30.63 -19.51
N ASP A 375 15.91 31.40 -20.34
CA ASP A 375 17.33 31.65 -20.14
C ASP A 375 17.52 32.33 -18.76
N ASN A 376 18.32 31.70 -17.88
CA ASN A 376 18.47 32.06 -16.45
C ASN A 376 19.02 33.48 -16.20
N SER A 377 19.24 34.28 -17.24
CA SER A 377 19.80 35.64 -17.18
C SER A 377 18.77 36.75 -16.96
N GLN A 378 17.46 36.46 -16.96
CA GLN A 378 16.41 37.45 -16.70
C GLN A 378 15.46 37.02 -15.58
N ALA A 379 15.91 37.15 -14.33
CA ALA A 379 15.12 36.90 -13.11
C ALA A 379 13.90 37.84 -12.90
N CYS A 380 13.56 38.68 -13.88
CA CYS A 380 12.39 39.57 -13.87
C CYS A 380 11.64 39.52 -15.21
N ILE A 381 11.13 38.36 -15.59
CA ILE A 381 10.12 38.31 -16.66
C ILE A 381 8.81 38.84 -16.07
N LYS A 382 8.50 40.10 -16.39
CA LYS A 382 7.18 40.69 -16.13
C LYS A 382 6.10 39.72 -16.64
N LEU A 383 4.96 39.65 -15.95
CA LEU A 383 3.82 38.77 -16.29
C LEU A 383 3.44 38.82 -17.79
N SER A 384 3.66 39.97 -18.45
CA SER A 384 3.45 40.20 -19.88
C SER A 384 4.32 39.32 -20.80
N GLY A 385 5.56 39.03 -20.43
CA GLY A 385 6.46 38.17 -21.21
C GLY A 385 6.09 36.70 -21.11
N HIS A 386 5.65 36.26 -19.92
CA HIS A 386 5.22 34.88 -19.71
C HIS A 386 3.98 34.54 -20.55
N LEU A 387 2.95 35.39 -20.55
CA LEU A 387 1.76 35.19 -21.38
C LEU A 387 2.11 35.08 -22.86
N LYS A 388 2.95 35.98 -23.38
CA LYS A 388 3.35 35.97 -24.79
C LYS A 388 4.00 34.64 -25.17
N ASN A 389 4.94 34.18 -24.35
CA ASN A 389 5.67 32.94 -24.63
C ASN A 389 4.77 31.71 -24.55
N VAL A 390 3.86 31.63 -23.57
CA VAL A 390 2.86 30.56 -23.50
C VAL A 390 1.99 30.57 -24.76
N ALA A 391 1.41 31.73 -25.11
CA ALA A 391 0.53 31.85 -26.27
C ALA A 391 1.22 31.51 -27.60
N GLU A 392 2.51 31.80 -27.74
CA GLU A 392 3.31 31.40 -28.90
C GLU A 392 3.59 29.89 -28.92
N LEU A 393 3.93 29.29 -27.77
CA LEU A 393 4.25 27.87 -27.66
C LEU A 393 3.05 26.96 -27.95
N ILE A 394 1.85 27.37 -27.52
CA ILE A 394 0.61 26.58 -27.67
C ILE A 394 -0.41 27.26 -28.59
N GLY A 395 0.06 28.08 -29.54
CA GLY A 395 -0.78 28.90 -30.42
C GLY A 395 -1.75 28.15 -31.34
N ASP A 396 -1.49 26.86 -31.59
CA ASP A 396 -2.32 25.94 -32.36
C ASP A 396 -3.32 25.14 -31.50
N CYS A 397 -3.27 25.29 -30.17
CA CYS A 397 -4.17 24.63 -29.25
C CYS A 397 -5.46 25.45 -29.10
N ALA A 398 -6.61 24.78 -29.20
CA ALA A 398 -7.91 25.42 -29.01
C ALA A 398 -8.16 25.78 -27.54
N VAL A 399 -7.59 25.01 -26.61
CA VAL A 399 -7.74 25.21 -25.17
C VAL A 399 -6.50 24.83 -24.38
N MET A 400 -6.24 25.58 -23.33
CA MET A 400 -5.27 25.29 -22.28
C MET A 400 -5.97 24.92 -20.98
N VAL A 401 -5.54 23.84 -20.34
CA VAL A 401 -5.96 23.47 -18.98
C VAL A 401 -4.87 23.83 -17.98
N CYS A 402 -5.25 24.53 -16.91
CA CYS A 402 -4.36 24.90 -15.80
C CYS A 402 -5.17 25.07 -14.51
N THR A 403 -4.51 25.15 -13.35
CA THR A 403 -5.23 25.22 -12.07
C THR A 403 -5.86 26.57 -11.80
N VAL A 404 -5.09 27.64 -12.01
CA VAL A 404 -5.50 29.01 -11.75
C VAL A 404 -4.91 29.93 -12.82
N VAL A 405 -5.70 30.89 -13.28
CA VAL A 405 -5.29 31.92 -14.24
C VAL A 405 -5.79 33.29 -13.77
N GLY A 406 -4.91 34.30 -13.84
CA GLY A 406 -5.29 35.68 -13.54
C GLY A 406 -6.07 36.33 -14.69
N ARG A 407 -6.90 37.34 -14.39
CA ARG A 407 -7.79 37.98 -15.38
C ARG A 407 -7.07 38.45 -16.65
N SER A 408 -5.97 39.18 -16.50
CA SER A 408 -5.17 39.65 -17.64
C SER A 408 -4.61 38.51 -18.48
N ALA A 409 -4.25 37.39 -17.87
CA ALA A 409 -3.75 36.22 -18.59
C ALA A 409 -4.86 35.51 -19.35
N TYR A 410 -6.02 35.36 -18.70
CA TYR A 410 -7.22 34.79 -19.30
C TYR A 410 -7.65 35.58 -20.55
N ASP A 411 -7.82 36.90 -20.42
CA ASP A 411 -8.25 37.77 -21.52
C ASP A 411 -7.21 37.78 -22.66
N GLY A 412 -5.91 37.74 -22.33
CA GLY A 412 -4.83 37.69 -23.32
C GLY A 412 -4.76 36.39 -24.12
N MET A 413 -4.99 35.23 -23.48
CA MET A 413 -5.08 33.93 -24.17
C MET A 413 -6.33 33.86 -25.06
N HIS A 414 -7.46 34.35 -24.56
CA HIS A 414 -8.70 34.42 -25.35
C HIS A 414 -8.56 35.30 -26.60
N ALA A 415 -7.87 36.43 -26.50
CA ALA A 415 -7.58 37.29 -27.65
C ALA A 415 -6.70 36.60 -28.71
N LYS A 416 -5.99 35.52 -28.36
CA LYS A 416 -5.21 34.67 -29.27
C LYS A 416 -5.98 33.46 -29.78
N GLY A 417 -7.26 33.32 -29.43
CA GLY A 417 -8.10 32.20 -29.83
C GLY A 417 -7.92 30.94 -28.97
N ILE A 418 -7.20 31.03 -27.85
CA ILE A 418 -6.94 29.90 -26.95
C ILE A 418 -7.84 30.06 -25.73
N ALA A 419 -8.83 29.17 -25.58
CA ALA A 419 -9.63 29.14 -24.37
C ALA A 419 -8.78 28.68 -23.17
N VAL A 420 -9.11 29.14 -21.97
CA VAL A 420 -8.46 28.65 -20.74
C VAL A 420 -9.51 27.98 -19.86
N ASP A 421 -9.31 26.70 -19.56
CA ASP A 421 -10.21 25.91 -18.73
C ASP A 421 -9.56 25.55 -17.40
N THR A 422 -10.05 26.14 -16.32
CA THR A 422 -9.64 25.83 -14.95
C THR A 422 -10.56 24.83 -14.26
N ARG A 423 -11.69 24.44 -14.88
CA ARG A 423 -12.64 23.47 -14.30
C ARG A 423 -12.07 22.06 -14.32
N GLN A 424 -11.14 21.79 -15.24
CA GLN A 424 -10.45 20.52 -15.38
C GLN A 424 -9.10 20.47 -14.66
N ALA A 425 -8.85 21.45 -13.79
CA ALA A 425 -7.72 21.43 -12.89
C ALA A 425 -7.72 20.17 -12.00
N TYR A 426 -6.51 19.67 -11.70
CA TYR A 426 -6.27 18.51 -10.83
C TYR A 426 -6.84 17.17 -11.32
N LYS A 427 -7.36 17.10 -12.55
CA LYS A 427 -7.70 15.84 -13.22
C LYS A 427 -6.48 15.21 -13.87
N GLY A 428 -6.57 13.91 -14.17
CA GLY A 428 -5.54 13.22 -14.97
C GLY A 428 -5.33 13.94 -16.30
N ILE A 429 -4.08 14.08 -16.76
CA ILE A 429 -3.79 14.92 -17.94
C ILE A 429 -4.57 14.51 -19.20
N GLU A 430 -4.83 13.22 -19.41
CA GLU A 430 -5.63 12.72 -20.52
C GLU A 430 -7.14 13.01 -20.34
N GLU A 431 -7.68 12.86 -19.13
CA GLU A 431 -9.06 13.21 -18.81
C GLU A 431 -9.31 14.71 -18.95
N ALA A 432 -8.40 15.51 -18.40
CA ALA A 432 -8.45 16.95 -18.48
C ALA A 432 -8.48 17.42 -19.93
N ALA A 433 -7.63 16.81 -20.77
CA ALA A 433 -7.63 17.05 -22.20
C ALA A 433 -8.96 16.62 -22.85
N TRP A 434 -9.43 15.40 -22.58
CA TRP A 434 -10.67 14.87 -23.13
C TRP A 434 -11.87 15.76 -22.81
N GLU A 435 -12.05 16.16 -21.55
CA GLU A 435 -13.23 16.93 -21.16
C GLU A 435 -13.18 18.38 -21.62
N ALA A 436 -12.00 19.01 -21.58
CA ALA A 436 -11.84 20.36 -22.11
C ALA A 436 -12.07 20.37 -23.64
N GLY A 437 -11.51 19.37 -24.33
CA GLY A 437 -11.63 19.26 -25.78
C GLY A 437 -13.02 18.87 -26.26
N SER A 438 -13.65 17.87 -25.64
CA SER A 438 -14.98 17.39 -26.01
C SER A 438 -16.05 18.48 -25.88
N ARG A 439 -15.90 19.39 -24.90
CA ARG A 439 -16.80 20.53 -24.73
C ARG A 439 -16.74 21.48 -25.93
N ILE A 440 -15.54 21.78 -26.42
CA ILE A 440 -15.34 22.64 -27.59
C ILE A 440 -15.81 21.95 -28.88
N LEU A 441 -15.56 20.64 -29.02
CA LEU A 441 -16.08 19.85 -30.13
C LEU A 441 -17.62 19.83 -30.14
N SER A 442 -18.26 19.88 -28.97
CA SER A 442 -19.72 19.97 -28.83
C SER A 442 -20.27 21.37 -29.15
N ASP A 443 -19.62 22.42 -28.63
CA ASP A 443 -20.08 23.81 -28.79
C ASP A 443 -19.98 24.30 -30.26
N THR A 444 -19.02 23.77 -31.02
CA THR A 444 -18.87 24.07 -32.46
C THR A 444 -19.77 23.25 -33.38
N GLY A 445 -20.68 22.44 -32.82
CA GLY A 445 -21.74 21.72 -33.56
C GLY A 445 -23.08 22.45 -33.58
N CYS A 446 -23.24 23.55 -32.86
CA CYS A 446 -24.53 24.22 -32.64
C CYS A 446 -24.83 25.38 -33.64
N THR A 447 -24.02 25.58 -34.69
CA THR A 447 -24.19 26.67 -35.67
C THR A 447 -24.62 26.22 -37.07
N MET A 448 -25.33 25.09 -37.18
CA MET A 448 -25.87 24.61 -38.47
C MET A 448 -27.28 24.02 -38.31
N THR A 449 -28.26 24.84 -37.94
CA THR A 449 -29.64 24.71 -38.41
C THR A 449 -30.25 26.12 -38.47
N ALA A 450 -30.90 26.39 -39.61
CA ALA A 450 -31.37 27.68 -40.13
C ALA A 450 -32.17 28.56 -39.15
#